data_AF-A0A4P6LUB5-F1
#
_entry.id   AF-A0A4P6LUB5-F1
#
_cell.length_a   1.000
_cell.length_b   1.000
_cell.length_c   1.000
_cell.angle_alpha   90.00
_cell.angle_beta   90.00
_cell.angle_gamma   90.00
#
_symmetry.space_group_name_H-M   'P 1'
#
loop_
_entity.id
_entity.type
_entity.pdbx_description
1 polymer ?
#
loop_
_entity_poly.entity_id
_entity_poly.type
_entity_poly.pdbx_seq_one_letter_code
_entity_poly.pdbx_strand_id
1 'polypeptide(L)'
;MNTMYLQSAITSVAVAMKSALAVAKQKADNFLVECDGWFLVLMAVLLTIAVATATALAVWCVVYQGKAFTGNWDWYKWGVSVKAECV
;
A
#
# COMPACT_ATOMS: atom_id res chain seq x y z
N MET A 1 -4.00 38.06 -3.86
CA MET A 1 -2.68 37.39 -3.65
C MET A 1 -2.75 35.97 -3.07
N ASN A 2 -3.93 35.34 -2.87
CA ASN A 2 -4.02 33.99 -2.25
C ASN A 2 -4.30 32.80 -3.19
N THR A 3 -4.69 33.01 -4.44
CA THR A 3 -5.08 31.91 -5.35
C THR A 3 -3.92 31.38 -6.20
N MET A 4 -2.86 32.16 -6.37
CA MET A 4 -1.71 31.81 -7.24
C MET A 4 -0.70 30.86 -6.54
N TYR A 5 -0.53 30.97 -5.21
CA TYR A 5 0.29 30.06 -4.41
C TYR A 5 -0.34 28.67 -4.21
N LEU A 6 -1.67 28.62 -4.14
CA LEU A 6 -2.40 27.36 -3.99
C LEU A 6 -2.27 26.50 -5.26
N GLN A 7 -2.38 27.11 -6.46
CA GLN A 7 -2.19 26.43 -7.74
C GLN A 7 -0.76 25.88 -7.92
N SER A 8 0.27 26.67 -7.56
CA SER A 8 1.67 26.25 -7.70
C SER A 8 2.03 25.10 -6.74
N ALA A 9 1.52 25.12 -5.51
CA ALA A 9 1.66 24.03 -4.55
C ALA A 9 0.96 22.74 -5.01
N ILE A 10 -0.24 22.82 -5.61
CA ILE A 10 -0.94 21.64 -6.14
C ILE A 10 -0.18 21.07 -7.34
N THR A 11 0.34 21.92 -8.23
CA THR A 11 1.11 21.44 -9.39
C THR A 11 2.43 20.78 -9.01
N SER A 12 3.14 21.26 -7.99
CA SER A 12 4.40 20.66 -7.55
C SER A 12 4.18 19.30 -6.89
N VAL A 13 3.11 19.12 -6.13
CA VAL A 13 2.72 17.81 -5.55
C VAL A 13 2.27 16.85 -6.66
N ALA A 14 1.50 17.33 -7.65
CA ALA A 14 1.09 16.52 -8.79
C ALA A 14 2.28 16.08 -9.66
N VAL A 15 3.27 16.96 -9.87
CA VAL A 15 4.50 16.64 -10.60
C VAL A 15 5.40 15.70 -9.79
N ALA A 16 5.49 15.87 -8.47
CA ALA A 16 6.23 14.97 -7.58
C ALA A 16 5.62 13.56 -7.54
N MET A 17 4.29 13.43 -7.55
CA MET A 17 3.62 12.13 -7.68
C MET A 17 3.88 11.50 -9.05
N LYS A 18 3.77 12.28 -10.13
CA LYS A 18 4.03 11.78 -11.48
C LYS A 18 5.48 11.32 -11.66
N SER A 19 6.45 12.06 -11.10
CA SER A 19 7.86 11.67 -11.15
C SER A 19 8.16 10.47 -10.25
N ALA A 20 7.55 10.39 -9.06
CA ALA A 20 7.65 9.20 -8.21
C ALA A 20 7.09 7.95 -8.90
N LEU A 21 5.95 8.09 -9.59
CA LEU A 21 5.37 7.04 -10.44
C LEU A 21 6.29 6.67 -11.61
N ALA A 22 6.90 7.66 -12.27
CA ALA A 22 7.82 7.42 -13.38
C ALA A 22 9.10 6.68 -12.90
N VAL A 23 9.64 7.06 -11.75
CA VAL A 23 10.80 6.40 -11.13
C VAL A 23 10.44 4.98 -10.67
N ALA A 24 9.26 4.79 -10.08
CA ALA A 24 8.75 3.47 -9.72
C ALA A 24 8.57 2.60 -10.98
N LYS A 25 8.02 3.16 -12.06
CA LYS A 25 7.87 2.47 -13.34
C LYS A 25 9.22 2.11 -13.96
N GLN A 26 10.21 2.99 -13.94
CA GLN A 26 11.53 2.66 -14.48
C GLN A 26 12.26 1.57 -13.69
N LYS A 27 12.12 1.55 -12.35
CA LYS A 27 12.65 0.44 -11.54
C LYS A 27 11.90 -0.86 -11.81
N ALA A 28 10.58 -0.80 -11.94
CA ALA A 28 9.76 -1.96 -12.27
C ALA A 28 10.09 -2.50 -13.67
N ASP A 29 10.23 -1.64 -14.68
CA ASP A 29 10.56 -2.02 -16.05
C ASP A 29 11.98 -2.66 -16.12
N ASN A 30 12.97 -2.13 -15.39
CA ASN A 30 14.30 -2.76 -15.30
C ASN A 30 14.25 -4.12 -14.58
N PHE A 31 13.45 -4.23 -13.51
CA PHE A 31 13.32 -5.49 -12.75
C PHE A 31 12.51 -6.56 -13.53
N LEU A 32 11.52 -6.14 -14.33
CA LEU A 32 10.75 -7.02 -15.21
C LEU A 32 11.61 -7.63 -16.33
N VAL A 33 12.64 -6.93 -16.77
CA VAL A 33 13.53 -7.42 -17.85
C VAL A 33 14.43 -8.56 -17.35
N GLU A 34 14.70 -8.62 -16.04
CA GLU A 34 15.63 -9.59 -15.45
C GLU A 34 14.93 -10.79 -14.77
N CYS A 35 13.64 -10.65 -14.43
CA CYS A 35 12.81 -11.72 -13.87
C CYS A 35 11.71 -12.12 -14.85
N ASP A 36 11.64 -13.40 -15.23
CA ASP A 36 10.51 -13.97 -15.99
C ASP A 36 9.17 -13.42 -15.48
N GLY A 37 8.33 -12.88 -16.38
CA GLY A 37 7.11 -12.14 -16.03
C GLY A 37 6.13 -12.86 -15.10
N TRP A 38 6.30 -14.17 -14.91
CA TRP A 38 5.59 -14.98 -13.92
C TRP A 38 5.84 -14.56 -12.46
N PHE A 39 7.05 -14.08 -12.12
CA PHE A 39 7.35 -13.59 -10.77
C PHE A 39 6.50 -12.36 -10.41
N LEU A 40 6.27 -11.48 -11.39
CA LEU A 40 5.42 -10.31 -11.23
C LEU A 40 3.97 -10.71 -10.91
N VAL A 41 3.45 -11.73 -11.61
CA VAL A 41 2.10 -12.26 -11.37
C VAL A 41 1.99 -12.80 -9.94
N LEU A 42 2.99 -13.57 -9.49
CA LEU A 42 3.02 -14.11 -8.13
C LEU A 42 3.00 -13.00 -7.06
N MET A 43 3.79 -11.95 -7.26
CA MET A 43 3.79 -10.78 -6.37
C MET A 43 2.46 -10.02 -6.40
N ALA A 44 1.87 -9.83 -7.58
CA ALA A 44 0.56 -9.19 -7.69
C ALA A 44 -0.50 -9.98 -6.91
N VAL A 45 -0.53 -11.31 -7.04
CA VAL A 45 -1.44 -12.19 -6.29
C VAL A 45 -1.20 -12.06 -4.78
N LEU A 46 0.04 -12.15 -4.31
CA LEU A 46 0.36 -12.01 -2.89
C LEU A 46 -0.07 -10.65 -2.32
N LEU A 47 0.13 -9.56 -3.07
CA LEU A 47 -0.32 -8.23 -2.69
C LEU A 47 -1.85 -8.15 -2.62
N THR A 48 -2.57 -8.73 -3.58
CA THR A 48 -4.04 -8.73 -3.54
C THR A 48 -4.58 -9.52 -2.35
N ILE A 49 -3.96 -10.64 -1.98
CA ILE A 49 -4.34 -11.42 -0.80
C ILE A 49 -4.08 -10.64 0.49
N ALA A 50 -2.93 -9.97 0.60
CA ALA A 50 -2.60 -9.15 1.75
C ALA A 50 -3.58 -7.97 1.92
N VAL A 51 -3.90 -7.27 0.83
CA VAL A 51 -4.85 -6.15 0.85
C VAL A 51 -6.28 -6.63 1.11
N ALA A 52 -6.71 -7.74 0.50
CA ALA A 52 -8.04 -8.31 0.71
C ALA A 52 -8.26 -8.72 2.17
N THR A 53 -7.27 -9.35 2.79
CA THR A 53 -7.35 -9.73 4.21
C THR A 53 -7.36 -8.50 5.13
N ALA A 54 -6.48 -7.52 4.90
CA ALA A 54 -6.47 -6.28 5.69
C ALA A 54 -7.79 -5.50 5.59
N THR A 55 -8.34 -5.38 4.38
CA THR A 55 -9.62 -4.69 4.15
C THR A 55 -10.80 -5.44 4.74
N ALA A 56 -10.83 -6.78 4.64
CA ALA A 56 -11.88 -7.59 5.26
C ALA A 56 -11.94 -7.39 6.78
N LEU A 57 -10.78 -7.39 7.46
CA LEU A 57 -10.73 -7.13 8.91
C LEU A 57 -11.10 -5.69 9.27
N ALA A 58 -10.68 -4.71 8.45
CA ALA A 58 -11.06 -3.31 8.65
C ALA A 58 -12.58 -3.11 8.55
N VAL A 59 -13.21 -3.67 7.50
CA VAL A 59 -14.67 -3.61 7.31
C VAL A 59 -15.39 -4.30 8.47
N TRP A 60 -14.87 -5.44 8.95
CA TRP A 60 -15.45 -6.14 10.10
C TRP A 60 -15.46 -5.28 11.37
N CYS A 61 -14.33 -4.65 11.71
CA CYS A 61 -14.24 -3.77 12.88
C CYS A 61 -15.19 -2.56 12.78
N VAL A 62 -15.30 -1.95 11.59
CA VAL A 62 -16.16 -0.78 11.37
C VAL A 62 -17.64 -1.13 11.46
N VAL A 63 -18.06 -2.23 10.84
CA VAL A 63 -19.49 -2.62 10.76
C VAL A 63 -19.99 -3.19 12.10
N TYR A 64 -19.22 -4.06 12.75
CA TYR A 64 -19.71 -4.79 13.93
C TYR A 64 -19.40 -4.13 15.26
N GLN A 65 -18.29 -3.39 15.37
CA GLN A 65 -17.90 -2.76 16.63
C GLN A 65 -17.88 -1.24 16.58
N GLY A 66 -17.98 -0.61 15.39
CA GLY A 66 -17.84 0.84 15.23
C GLY A 66 -16.44 1.33 15.60
N LYS A 67 -15.43 0.46 15.46
CA LYS A 67 -14.05 0.62 15.95
C LYS A 67 -13.08 0.61 14.78
N ALA A 68 -11.91 1.22 14.92
CA ALA A 68 -10.86 1.23 13.92
C ALA A 68 -10.00 -0.04 14.02
N PHE A 69 -9.55 -0.55 12.88
CA PHE A 69 -8.63 -1.69 12.85
C PHE A 69 -7.21 -1.26 13.20
N THR A 70 -6.62 -1.90 14.20
CA THR A 70 -5.19 -1.81 14.53
C THR A 70 -4.55 -3.19 14.44
N GLY A 71 -3.42 -3.29 13.74
CA GLY A 71 -2.69 -4.52 13.57
C GLY A 71 -1.34 -4.44 14.29
N ASN A 72 -1.07 -5.34 15.23
CA ASN A 72 0.27 -5.51 15.78
C ASN A 72 0.93 -6.75 15.15
N TRP A 73 2.13 -6.57 14.60
CA TRP A 73 2.92 -7.63 13.99
C TRP A 73 4.16 -7.92 14.83
N ASP A 74 4.05 -8.96 15.65
CA ASP A 74 5.16 -9.45 16.45
C ASP A 74 5.81 -10.66 15.78
N TRP A 75 7.07 -10.48 15.37
CA TRP A 75 7.90 -11.52 14.78
C TRP A 75 8.64 -12.27 15.90
N TYR A 76 8.20 -13.50 16.20
CA TYR A 76 8.90 -14.37 17.13
C TYR A 76 9.73 -15.41 16.37
N LYS A 77 10.83 -15.88 16.98
CA LYS A 77 11.76 -16.87 16.39
C LYS A 77 11.11 -18.19 15.94
N TRP A 78 9.89 -18.48 16.39
CA TRP A 78 9.15 -19.73 16.12
C TRP A 78 7.76 -19.51 15.51
N GLY A 79 7.40 -18.29 15.12
CA GLY A 79 6.11 -18.02 14.50
C GLY A 79 5.81 -16.53 14.32
N VAL A 80 4.85 -16.25 13.44
CA VAL A 80 4.31 -14.91 13.24
C VAL A 80 3.01 -14.81 14.03
N SER A 81 2.98 -13.89 15.01
CA SER A 81 1.75 -13.59 15.74
C SER A 81 1.13 -12.34 15.13
N VAL A 82 -0.02 -12.50 14.49
CA VAL A 82 -0.79 -11.41 13.91
C VAL A 82 -1.95 -11.09 14.83
N LYS A 83 -1.84 -9.99 15.58
CA LYS A 83 -2.94 -9.50 16.41
C LYS A 83 -3.71 -8.46 15.63
N ALA A 84 -4.94 -8.80 15.29
CA ALA A 84 -5.91 -7.88 14.72
C ALA A 84 -6.84 -7.41 15.85
N GLU A 85 -6.62 -6.19 16.33
CA GLU A 85 -7.47 -5.59 17.35
C GLU A 85 -8.39 -4.54 16.71
N CYS A 86 -9.63 -4.46 17.21
CA CYS A 86 -10.58 -3.41 16.85
C CYS A 86 -10.64 -2.42 18.01
N VAL A 87 -10.12 -1.19 17.87
CA VAL A 87 -10.00 -0.17 18.93
C VAL A 87 -10.75 1.13 18.68
#